data_AF-A0A922F3M9-F1
#
_entry.id   AF-A0A922F3M9-F1
#
_cell.length_a   1.000
_cell.length_b   1.000
_cell.length_c   1.000
_cell.angle_alpha   90.00
_cell.angle_beta   90.00
_cell.angle_gamma   90.00
#
_symmetry.space_group_name_H-M   'P 1'
#
loop_
_entity.id
_entity.type
_entity.pdbx_description
1 polymer ?
#
loop_
_entity_poly.entity_id
_entity_poly.type
_entity_poly.pdbx_seq_one_letter_code
_entity_poly.pdbx_strand_id
1 'polypeptide(L)'
;MLSVPLPCRKGNMVQHLVIILHQCKSMLELKKIHALLTTIGFSQDDPFVSKVLSLSALSDWGDIEYSYRVFSQLSIAKTFYWNTIIRGYSNSKNPNPSISVFVKMLRAGVSPDYLTYPFLLKASSRLLKQEVGAAVHAHVVKTGFESDRFIENSLIHMYASCGYVVYARSVFDGMLARNFVSWNAMLDGYSKCGDMKSAKEVFELMPERDVVSWSSLIDGYVKIGEYGEAIAKFEKMHAAGPKANEVTMVSVFGACAHLGALEKGRMMHQYVVDNGLPLTLALLTSLVDMYAKCGAIEEALAVFRGVPMGRTDVLIWNAIVGGLATHGSVKDSLELFSEMQRVGITPDEITYLCLLTACAHGGLVKEACHFFECLCKDGMRPKSEHYACMVNVLARAGQVTEAYQFISQMPMEPTASMLGALLSGCMSHNKLDVAEIVGRKLIELEPDHDGRYIGLSNIYAVEKRWDDARTMREAMERRGVKKSPGFSFVEIFGNLHRFIAQDKTHPDSEQIYAMLKFIIRQIKYHTDYEDQEYCL
;
A
#
# COMPACT_ATOMS: atom_id res chain seq x y z
N MET A 1 20.56 -63.93 -37.49
CA MET A 1 19.18 -63.56 -37.08
C MET A 1 19.07 -63.72 -35.58
N LEU A 2 18.16 -62.99 -34.91
CA LEU A 2 18.08 -62.67 -33.46
C LEU A 2 18.83 -61.35 -33.18
N SER A 3 18.33 -60.13 -33.43
CA SER A 3 16.98 -59.57 -33.20
C SER A 3 16.40 -59.96 -31.85
N VAL A 4 16.96 -59.38 -30.77
CA VAL A 4 16.28 -59.25 -29.48
C VAL A 4 16.04 -57.76 -29.22
N PRO A 5 14.80 -57.31 -28.94
CA PRO A 5 14.47 -55.89 -28.87
C PRO A 5 14.90 -55.30 -27.52
N LEU A 6 15.71 -54.23 -27.54
CA LEU A 6 16.02 -53.38 -26.38
C LEU A 6 15.15 -52.10 -26.19
N PRO A 7 13.93 -51.93 -26.73
CA PRO A 7 13.16 -50.70 -26.52
C PRO A 7 12.51 -50.60 -25.12
N CYS A 8 12.25 -51.71 -24.40
CA CYS A 8 11.50 -51.68 -23.14
C CYS A 8 12.26 -51.09 -21.92
N ARG A 9 13.60 -51.16 -21.85
CA ARG A 9 14.36 -50.65 -20.69
C ARG A 9 14.57 -49.13 -20.70
N LYS A 10 14.68 -48.51 -21.90
CA LYS A 10 14.79 -47.05 -22.03
C LYS A 10 13.48 -46.35 -21.65
N GLY A 11 12.32 -46.90 -22.04
CA GLY A 11 11.01 -46.34 -21.69
C GLY A 11 10.77 -46.24 -20.17
N ASN A 12 11.04 -47.33 -19.43
CA ASN A 12 10.90 -47.35 -17.97
C ASN A 12 11.85 -46.37 -17.26
N MET A 13 13.09 -46.22 -17.75
CA MET A 13 14.07 -45.29 -17.18
C MET A 13 13.67 -43.82 -17.42
N VAL A 14 13.21 -43.48 -18.63
CA VAL A 14 12.72 -42.14 -18.96
C VAL A 14 11.51 -41.78 -18.10
N GLN A 15 10.55 -42.69 -17.96
CA GLN A 15 9.35 -42.47 -17.16
C GLN A 15 9.69 -42.28 -15.67
N HIS A 16 10.65 -43.04 -15.14
CA HIS A 16 11.11 -42.89 -13.76
C HIS A 16 11.83 -41.54 -13.53
N LEU A 17 12.69 -41.11 -14.46
CA LEU A 17 13.37 -39.80 -14.39
C LEU A 17 12.39 -38.63 -14.50
N VAL A 18 11.35 -38.75 -15.31
CA VAL A 18 10.26 -37.76 -15.38
C VAL A 18 9.50 -37.69 -14.06
N ILE A 19 9.20 -38.82 -13.40
CA ILE A 19 8.55 -38.84 -12.07
C ILE A 19 9.43 -38.15 -11.03
N ILE A 20 10.74 -38.41 -11.02
CA ILE A 20 11.69 -37.76 -10.11
C ILE A 20 11.70 -36.24 -10.32
N LEU A 21 11.66 -35.77 -11.58
CA LEU A 21 11.52 -34.34 -11.87
C LEU A 21 10.20 -33.74 -11.37
N HIS A 22 9.11 -34.51 -11.35
CA HIS A 22 7.82 -34.04 -10.82
C HIS A 22 7.80 -33.90 -9.30
N GLN A 23 8.67 -34.63 -8.60
CA GLN A 23 8.77 -34.59 -7.14
C GLN A 23 9.82 -33.59 -6.64
N CYS A 24 10.52 -32.89 -7.53
CA CYS A 24 11.54 -31.92 -7.19
C CYS A 24 10.94 -30.72 -6.44
N LYS A 25 11.51 -30.39 -5.27
CA LYS A 25 11.03 -29.30 -4.40
C LYS A 25 12.06 -28.19 -4.18
N SER A 26 13.25 -28.30 -4.75
CA SER A 26 14.31 -27.31 -4.57
C SER A 26 15.23 -27.17 -5.78
N MET A 27 15.86 -26.00 -5.93
CA MET A 27 16.89 -25.79 -6.95
C MET A 27 18.10 -26.69 -6.78
N LEU A 28 18.43 -27.08 -5.55
CA LEU A 28 19.57 -27.97 -5.30
C LEU A 28 19.31 -29.36 -5.87
N GLU A 29 18.11 -29.90 -5.64
CA GLU A 29 17.66 -31.16 -6.24
C GLU A 29 17.60 -31.05 -7.76
N LEU A 30 17.03 -29.97 -8.28
CA LEU A 30 16.93 -29.76 -9.74
C LEU A 30 18.32 -29.71 -10.40
N LYS A 31 19.29 -29.03 -9.79
CA LYS A 31 20.68 -28.96 -10.29
C LYS A 31 21.34 -30.34 -10.29
N LYS A 32 21.12 -31.17 -9.26
CA LYS A 32 21.62 -32.55 -9.19
C LYS A 32 21.00 -33.43 -10.27
N ILE A 33 19.67 -33.35 -10.44
CA ILE A 33 18.95 -34.11 -11.47
C ILE A 33 19.41 -33.69 -12.86
N HIS A 34 19.55 -32.38 -13.12
CA HIS A 34 20.02 -31.89 -14.40
C HIS A 34 21.48 -32.31 -14.68
N ALA A 35 22.38 -32.29 -13.69
CA ALA A 35 23.72 -32.81 -13.83
C ALA A 35 23.72 -34.31 -14.20
N LEU A 36 22.88 -35.11 -13.54
CA LEU A 36 22.69 -36.53 -13.86
C LEU A 36 22.20 -36.73 -15.31
N LEU A 37 21.18 -35.97 -15.73
CA LEU A 37 20.66 -36.01 -17.11
C LEU A 37 21.75 -35.69 -18.14
N THR A 38 22.62 -34.72 -17.84
CA THR A 38 23.77 -34.38 -18.69
C THR A 38 24.78 -35.53 -18.76
N THR A 39 25.09 -36.18 -17.64
CA THR A 39 26.03 -37.33 -17.64
C THR A 39 25.49 -38.56 -18.38
N ILE A 40 24.17 -38.76 -18.40
CA ILE A 40 23.52 -39.89 -19.10
C ILE A 40 23.28 -39.55 -20.60
N GLY A 41 23.48 -38.29 -21.01
CA GLY A 41 23.31 -37.86 -22.40
C GLY A 41 21.87 -37.49 -22.78
N PHE A 42 21.00 -37.23 -21.79
CA PHE A 42 19.60 -36.83 -21.98
C PHE A 42 19.39 -35.32 -21.86
N SER A 43 20.46 -34.50 -21.86
CA SER A 43 20.37 -33.05 -21.67
C SER A 43 19.75 -32.26 -22.83
N GLN A 44 19.61 -32.87 -24.01
CA GLN A 44 18.99 -32.27 -25.19
C GLN A 44 17.59 -32.83 -25.49
N ASP A 45 17.12 -33.80 -24.70
CA ASP A 45 15.84 -34.48 -24.90
C ASP A 45 14.67 -33.60 -24.42
N ASP A 46 13.70 -33.40 -25.30
CA ASP A 46 12.61 -32.42 -25.16
C ASP A 46 11.81 -32.52 -23.85
N PRO A 47 11.37 -33.71 -23.38
CA PRO A 47 10.62 -33.81 -22.13
C PRO A 47 11.40 -33.36 -20.90
N PHE A 48 12.72 -33.58 -20.90
CA PHE A 48 13.60 -33.21 -19.80
C PHE A 48 13.95 -31.73 -19.86
N VAL A 49 14.29 -31.21 -21.03
CA VAL A 49 14.59 -29.79 -21.25
C VAL A 49 13.38 -28.93 -20.89
N SER A 50 12.20 -29.25 -21.44
CA SER A 50 10.94 -28.57 -21.13
C SER A 50 10.67 -28.52 -19.62
N LYS A 51 10.85 -29.64 -18.92
CA LYS A 51 10.60 -29.71 -17.48
C LYS A 51 11.64 -28.95 -16.67
N VAL A 52 12.94 -29.09 -16.96
CA VAL A 52 14.01 -28.36 -16.28
C VAL A 52 13.83 -26.85 -16.45
N LEU A 53 13.53 -26.38 -17.66
CA LEU A 53 13.25 -24.96 -17.91
C LEU A 53 12.00 -24.50 -17.15
N SER A 54 10.89 -25.25 -17.21
CA SER A 54 9.67 -24.87 -16.49
C SER A 54 9.87 -24.78 -14.97
N LEU A 55 10.56 -25.76 -14.37
CA LEU A 55 10.80 -25.79 -12.93
C LEU A 55 11.77 -24.70 -12.48
N SER A 56 12.85 -24.48 -13.22
CA SER A 56 13.84 -23.44 -12.86
C SER A 56 13.36 -22.02 -13.17
N ALA A 57 12.54 -21.81 -14.20
CA ALA A 57 12.06 -20.48 -14.58
C ALA A 57 10.76 -20.06 -13.88
N LEU A 58 9.86 -20.99 -13.54
CA LEU A 58 8.48 -20.68 -13.14
C LEU A 58 8.10 -21.06 -11.71
N SER A 59 8.90 -21.89 -11.02
CA SER A 59 8.62 -22.24 -9.61
C SER A 59 9.03 -21.11 -8.67
N ASP A 60 8.39 -21.00 -7.51
CA ASP A 60 8.70 -19.97 -6.51
C ASP A 60 10.15 -20.06 -5.98
N TRP A 61 10.70 -21.28 -5.93
CA TRP A 61 12.10 -21.54 -5.58
C TRP A 61 13.05 -21.46 -6.77
N GLY A 62 12.56 -21.18 -7.97
CA GLY A 62 13.30 -21.22 -9.24
C GLY A 62 14.41 -20.17 -9.37
N ASP A 63 15.42 -20.48 -10.18
CA ASP A 63 16.50 -19.58 -10.57
C ASP A 63 16.44 -19.35 -12.09
N ILE A 64 15.87 -18.20 -12.48
CA ILE A 64 15.70 -17.83 -13.90
C ILE A 64 17.04 -17.70 -14.62
N GLU A 65 18.11 -17.29 -13.93
CA GLU A 65 19.43 -17.14 -14.53
C GLU A 65 20.08 -18.51 -14.78
N TYR A 66 19.82 -19.47 -13.89
CA TYR A 66 20.12 -20.87 -14.17
C TYR A 66 19.34 -21.38 -15.38
N SER A 67 18.02 -21.14 -15.45
CA SER A 67 17.21 -21.55 -16.59
C SER A 67 17.71 -20.98 -17.91
N TYR A 68 18.12 -19.70 -17.93
CA TYR A 68 18.66 -19.05 -19.12
C TYR A 68 19.99 -19.66 -19.56
N ARG A 69 20.87 -20.04 -18.62
CA ARG A 69 22.11 -20.76 -18.93
C ARG A 69 21.85 -22.11 -19.58
N VAL A 70 20.92 -22.90 -19.04
CA VAL A 70 20.51 -24.18 -19.64
C VAL A 70 19.99 -23.96 -21.06
N PHE A 71 19.09 -22.98 -21.21
CA PHE A 71 18.53 -22.60 -22.50
C PHE A 71 19.60 -22.20 -23.54
N SER A 72 20.62 -21.43 -23.13
CA SER A 72 21.69 -20.96 -24.02
C SER A 72 22.60 -22.08 -24.57
N GLN A 73 22.55 -23.27 -23.96
CA GLN A 73 23.34 -24.44 -24.35
C GLN A 73 22.55 -25.43 -25.23
N LEU A 74 21.28 -25.12 -25.55
CA LEU A 74 20.45 -25.97 -26.40
C LEU A 74 20.83 -25.81 -27.87
N SER A 75 20.92 -26.95 -28.56
CA SER A 75 21.23 -27.01 -29.99
C SER A 75 20.05 -26.54 -30.88
N ILE A 76 18.81 -26.79 -30.44
CA ILE A 76 17.58 -26.41 -31.13
C ILE A 76 16.61 -25.78 -30.12
N ALA A 77 16.37 -24.48 -30.26
CA ALA A 77 15.46 -23.74 -29.39
C ALA A 77 14.08 -23.59 -30.03
N LYS A 78 13.11 -24.43 -29.61
CA LYS A 78 11.70 -24.32 -30.00
C LYS A 78 11.05 -23.06 -29.41
N THR A 79 10.00 -22.55 -30.06
CA THR A 79 9.19 -21.41 -29.57
C THR A 79 8.77 -21.57 -28.10
N PHE A 80 8.40 -22.78 -27.68
CA PHE A 80 8.04 -23.08 -26.30
C PHE A 80 9.16 -22.75 -25.28
N TYR A 81 10.42 -23.02 -25.61
CA TYR A 81 11.54 -22.73 -24.71
C TYR A 81 11.79 -21.22 -24.58
N TRP A 82 11.73 -20.50 -25.71
CA TRP A 82 11.79 -19.03 -25.71
C TRP A 82 10.67 -18.44 -24.85
N ASN A 83 9.42 -18.90 -25.05
CA ASN A 83 8.26 -18.46 -24.26
C ASN A 83 8.42 -18.75 -22.76
N THR A 84 8.99 -19.91 -22.41
CA THR A 84 9.25 -20.28 -21.01
C THR A 84 10.23 -19.32 -20.35
N ILE A 85 11.32 -18.97 -21.03
CA ILE A 85 12.32 -18.01 -20.54
C ILE A 85 11.74 -16.60 -20.47
N ILE A 86 11.02 -16.15 -21.52
CA ILE A 86 10.36 -14.83 -21.54
C ILE A 86 9.38 -14.72 -20.38
N ARG A 87 8.55 -15.75 -20.16
CA ARG A 87 7.61 -15.83 -19.03
C ARG A 87 8.35 -15.76 -17.69
N GLY A 88 9.42 -16.55 -17.52
CA GLY A 88 10.22 -16.55 -16.30
C GLY A 88 10.80 -15.17 -15.98
N TYR A 89 11.44 -14.51 -16.95
CA TYR A 89 11.94 -13.14 -16.76
C TYR A 89 10.81 -12.14 -16.52
N SER A 90 9.67 -12.27 -17.21
CA SER A 90 8.50 -11.39 -17.00
C SER A 90 7.93 -11.45 -15.57
N ASN A 91 8.18 -12.55 -14.84
CA ASN A 91 7.80 -12.74 -13.43
C ASN A 91 8.94 -12.42 -12.45
N SER A 92 10.18 -12.35 -12.92
CA SER A 92 11.35 -12.08 -12.08
C SER A 92 11.36 -10.65 -11.50
N LYS A 93 12.21 -10.37 -10.51
CA LYS A 93 12.34 -9.02 -9.91
C LYS A 93 12.62 -7.93 -10.96
N ASN A 94 13.43 -8.23 -11.96
CA ASN A 94 13.74 -7.33 -13.08
C ASN A 94 13.18 -7.92 -14.40
N PRO A 95 12.05 -7.41 -14.92
CA PRO A 95 11.45 -7.95 -16.14
C PRO A 95 12.14 -7.53 -17.44
N ASN A 96 13.10 -6.59 -17.42
CA ASN A 96 13.78 -6.09 -18.62
C ASN A 96 14.44 -7.18 -19.51
N PRO A 97 15.06 -8.26 -18.96
CA PRO A 97 15.65 -9.31 -19.79
C PRO A 97 14.63 -10.07 -20.65
N SER A 98 13.33 -10.07 -20.31
CA SER A 98 12.30 -10.71 -21.14
C SER A 98 12.26 -10.11 -22.56
N ILE A 99 12.40 -8.78 -22.67
CA ILE A 99 12.46 -8.06 -23.94
C ILE A 99 13.74 -8.40 -24.69
N SER A 100 14.88 -8.46 -24.00
CA SER A 100 16.16 -8.85 -24.59
C SER A 100 16.13 -10.28 -25.17
N VAL A 101 15.47 -11.21 -24.46
CA VAL A 101 15.29 -12.60 -24.93
C VAL A 101 14.38 -12.64 -26.16
N PHE A 102 13.31 -11.83 -26.20
CA PHE A 102 12.47 -11.71 -27.37
C PHE A 102 13.22 -11.17 -28.60
N VAL A 103 14.06 -10.14 -28.44
CA VAL A 103 14.91 -9.67 -29.55
C VAL A 103 15.86 -10.77 -30.04
N LYS A 104 16.41 -11.60 -29.14
CA LYS A 104 17.24 -12.75 -29.52
C LYS A 104 16.44 -13.83 -30.27
N MET A 105 15.21 -14.10 -29.86
CA MET A 105 14.29 -15.01 -30.55
C MET A 105 14.06 -14.58 -32.00
N LEU A 106 13.79 -13.29 -32.23
CA LEU A 106 13.62 -12.72 -33.57
C LEU A 106 14.90 -12.81 -34.41
N ARG A 107 16.06 -12.51 -33.81
CA ARG A 107 17.36 -12.63 -34.49
C ARG A 107 17.73 -14.07 -34.86
N ALA A 108 17.24 -15.04 -34.08
CA ALA A 108 17.38 -16.47 -34.38
C ALA A 108 16.39 -16.96 -35.46
N GLY A 109 15.54 -16.08 -36.00
CA GLY A 109 14.55 -16.43 -37.01
C GLY A 109 13.35 -17.22 -36.47
N VAL A 110 13.18 -17.29 -35.14
CA VAL A 110 12.06 -18.00 -34.52
C VAL A 110 10.86 -17.06 -34.45
N SER A 111 9.74 -17.46 -35.05
CA SER A 111 8.51 -16.66 -35.06
C SER A 111 7.82 -16.69 -33.69
N PRO A 112 7.42 -15.53 -33.14
CA PRO A 112 6.58 -15.44 -31.95
C PRO A 112 5.21 -16.07 -32.18
N ASP A 113 4.58 -16.54 -31.09
CA ASP A 113 3.21 -17.01 -31.10
C ASP A 113 2.32 -16.17 -30.17
N TYR A 114 1.03 -16.51 -30.12
CA TYR A 114 0.06 -15.81 -29.29
C TYR A 114 0.37 -15.85 -27.78
N LEU A 115 1.22 -16.79 -27.33
CA LEU A 115 1.65 -16.91 -25.94
C LEU A 115 2.87 -16.02 -25.64
N THR A 116 3.63 -15.58 -26.65
CA THR A 116 4.81 -14.72 -26.46
C THR A 116 4.43 -13.32 -25.97
N TYR A 117 3.47 -12.67 -26.65
CA TYR A 117 3.14 -11.25 -26.43
C TYR A 117 2.59 -10.90 -25.05
N PRO A 118 1.69 -11.68 -24.43
CA PRO A 118 1.15 -11.39 -23.10
C PRO A 118 2.25 -11.24 -22.04
N PHE A 119 3.31 -12.05 -22.10
CA PHE A 119 4.43 -11.96 -21.16
C PHE A 119 5.29 -10.73 -21.39
N LEU A 120 5.45 -10.29 -22.65
CA LEU A 120 6.15 -9.06 -22.98
C LEU A 120 5.35 -7.83 -22.54
N LEU A 121 4.04 -7.82 -22.77
CA LEU A 121 3.14 -6.75 -22.33
C LEU A 121 3.10 -6.65 -20.80
N LYS A 122 3.08 -7.79 -20.10
CA LYS A 122 3.24 -7.83 -18.64
C LYS A 122 4.60 -7.28 -18.19
N ALA A 123 5.69 -7.60 -18.89
CA ALA A 123 7.00 -7.04 -18.59
C ALA A 123 7.01 -5.52 -18.80
N SER A 124 6.45 -5.02 -19.92
CA SER A 124 6.32 -3.60 -20.22
C SER A 124 5.49 -2.86 -19.17
N SER A 125 4.36 -3.43 -18.73
CA SER A 125 3.51 -2.84 -17.69
C SER A 125 4.25 -2.71 -16.36
N ARG A 126 5.06 -3.73 -15.99
CA ARG A 126 5.88 -3.70 -14.76
C ARG A 126 7.07 -2.73 -14.86
N LEU A 127 7.58 -2.47 -16.06
CA LEU A 127 8.64 -1.49 -16.28
C LEU A 127 8.11 -0.06 -16.39
N LEU A 128 6.79 0.11 -16.54
CA LEU A 128 6.14 1.39 -16.85
C LEU A 128 6.73 2.09 -18.08
N LYS A 129 7.23 1.30 -19.05
CA LYS A 129 7.83 1.81 -20.30
C LYS A 129 6.87 1.66 -21.46
N GLN A 130 6.16 2.73 -21.78
CA GLN A 130 5.18 2.75 -22.87
C GLN A 130 5.79 2.45 -24.23
N GLU A 131 7.03 2.86 -24.49
CA GLU A 131 7.65 2.77 -25.82
C GLU A 131 7.87 1.30 -26.18
N VAL A 132 8.26 0.51 -25.17
CA VAL A 132 8.41 -0.94 -25.30
C VAL A 132 7.04 -1.58 -25.53
N GLY A 133 6.03 -1.20 -24.75
CA GLY A 133 4.67 -1.72 -24.90
C GLY A 133 4.07 -1.42 -26.28
N ALA A 134 4.24 -0.19 -26.78
CA ALA A 134 3.81 0.24 -28.10
C ALA A 134 4.58 -0.48 -29.22
N ALA A 135 5.88 -0.71 -29.07
CA ALA A 135 6.67 -1.49 -30.02
C ALA A 135 6.21 -2.95 -30.10
N VAL A 136 5.88 -3.56 -28.94
CA VAL A 136 5.30 -4.92 -28.88
C VAL A 136 3.92 -4.93 -29.55
N HIS A 137 3.06 -3.95 -29.27
CA HIS A 137 1.75 -3.82 -29.92
C HIS A 137 1.87 -3.67 -31.45
N ALA A 138 2.79 -2.84 -31.94
CA ALA A 138 3.05 -2.72 -33.38
C ALA A 138 3.51 -4.05 -34.00
N HIS A 139 4.25 -4.87 -33.26
CA HIS A 139 4.66 -6.20 -33.72
C HIS A 139 3.48 -7.19 -33.73
N VAL A 140 2.57 -7.13 -32.76
CA VAL A 140 1.32 -7.91 -32.74
C VAL A 140 0.52 -7.65 -34.02
N VAL A 141 0.30 -6.37 -34.37
CA VAL A 141 -0.42 -5.98 -35.59
C VAL A 141 0.30 -6.46 -36.85
N LYS A 142 1.63 -6.33 -36.92
CA LYS A 142 2.42 -6.80 -38.08
C LYS A 142 2.39 -8.32 -38.28
N THR A 143 2.13 -9.08 -37.22
CA THR A 143 2.14 -10.55 -37.26
C THR A 143 0.75 -11.16 -37.35
N GLY A 144 -0.32 -10.35 -37.42
CA GLY A 144 -1.70 -10.82 -37.59
C GLY A 144 -2.35 -11.33 -36.30
N PHE A 145 -1.85 -10.93 -35.13
CA PHE A 145 -2.39 -11.33 -33.83
C PHE A 145 -3.23 -10.24 -33.16
N GLU A 146 -3.58 -9.16 -33.88
CA GLU A 146 -4.32 -8.01 -33.34
C GLU A 146 -5.73 -8.35 -32.86
N SER A 147 -6.35 -9.39 -33.42
CA SER A 147 -7.69 -9.87 -33.00
C SER A 147 -7.63 -10.99 -31.96
N ASP A 148 -6.44 -11.32 -31.44
CA ASP A 148 -6.32 -12.31 -30.36
C ASP A 148 -6.74 -11.67 -29.02
N ARG A 149 -7.87 -12.14 -28.50
CA ARG A 149 -8.47 -11.62 -27.26
C ARG A 149 -7.55 -11.67 -26.04
N PHE A 150 -6.66 -12.66 -25.95
CA PHE A 150 -5.73 -12.75 -24.80
C PHE A 150 -4.65 -11.66 -24.88
N ILE A 151 -4.22 -11.34 -26.10
CA ILE A 151 -3.31 -10.22 -26.37
C ILE A 151 -4.03 -8.89 -26.18
N GLU A 152 -5.24 -8.69 -26.70
CA GLU A 152 -6.04 -7.47 -26.49
C GLU A 152 -6.25 -7.17 -24.99
N ASN A 153 -6.62 -8.17 -24.19
CA ASN A 153 -6.74 -8.03 -22.74
C ASN A 153 -5.40 -7.62 -22.09
N SER A 154 -4.29 -8.18 -22.56
CA SER A 154 -2.95 -7.84 -22.07
C SER A 154 -2.53 -6.43 -22.48
N LEU A 155 -2.95 -5.96 -23.67
CA LEU A 155 -2.72 -4.61 -24.17
C LEU A 155 -3.49 -3.57 -23.36
N ILE A 156 -4.77 -3.83 -23.05
CA ILE A 156 -5.60 -2.97 -22.19
C ILE A 156 -4.89 -2.77 -20.84
N HIS A 157 -4.51 -3.87 -20.18
CA HIS A 157 -3.80 -3.81 -18.90
C HIS A 157 -2.46 -3.07 -19.00
N MET A 158 -1.69 -3.30 -20.07
CA MET A 158 -0.40 -2.64 -20.28
C MET A 158 -0.54 -1.12 -20.44
N TYR A 159 -1.42 -0.67 -21.35
CA TYR A 159 -1.64 0.76 -21.56
C TYR A 159 -2.19 1.45 -20.31
N ALA A 160 -3.15 0.83 -19.63
CA ALA A 160 -3.71 1.33 -18.39
C ALA A 160 -2.64 1.45 -17.28
N SER A 161 -1.80 0.41 -17.10
CA SER A 161 -0.72 0.44 -16.11
C SER A 161 0.31 1.54 -16.38
N CYS A 162 0.53 1.87 -17.65
CA CYS A 162 1.41 2.97 -18.05
C CYS A 162 0.74 4.36 -17.96
N GLY A 163 -0.52 4.45 -17.52
CA GLY A 163 -1.27 5.71 -17.39
C GLY A 163 -1.95 6.19 -18.67
N TYR A 164 -1.90 5.42 -19.76
CA TYR A 164 -2.48 5.80 -21.06
C TYR A 164 -3.83 5.14 -21.28
N VAL A 165 -4.79 5.46 -20.41
CA VAL A 165 -6.12 4.85 -20.43
C VAL A 165 -6.89 5.09 -21.74
N VAL A 166 -6.56 6.15 -22.48
CA VAL A 166 -7.15 6.43 -23.81
C VAL A 166 -6.78 5.34 -24.83
N TYR A 167 -5.53 4.89 -24.86
CA TYR A 167 -5.12 3.79 -25.74
C TYR A 167 -5.69 2.46 -25.28
N ALA A 168 -5.75 2.23 -23.96
CA ALA A 168 -6.45 1.07 -23.40
C ALA A 168 -7.92 1.05 -23.84
N ARG A 169 -8.59 2.20 -23.81
CA ARG A 169 -9.98 2.35 -24.26
C ARG A 169 -10.12 2.09 -25.76
N SER A 170 -9.20 2.59 -26.57
CA SER A 170 -9.20 2.34 -28.02
C SER A 170 -9.09 0.86 -28.35
N VAL A 171 -8.24 0.11 -27.64
CA VAL A 171 -8.13 -1.35 -27.81
C VAL A 171 -9.45 -2.01 -27.38
N PHE A 172 -9.97 -1.64 -26.21
CA PHE A 172 -11.23 -2.16 -25.67
C PHE A 172 -12.45 -1.93 -26.59
N ASP A 173 -12.54 -0.76 -27.20
CA ASP A 173 -13.62 -0.41 -28.12
C ASP A 173 -13.51 -1.18 -29.44
N GLY A 174 -12.28 -1.47 -29.90
CA GLY A 174 -12.01 -2.24 -31.11
C GLY A 174 -12.24 -3.75 -31.00
N MET A 175 -12.35 -4.30 -29.78
CA MET A 175 -12.54 -5.74 -29.57
C MET A 175 -13.84 -6.24 -30.20
N LEU A 176 -13.76 -7.34 -30.97
CA LEU A 176 -14.93 -7.98 -31.60
C LEU A 176 -15.91 -8.55 -30.57
N ALA A 177 -15.39 -9.10 -29.46
CA ALA A 177 -16.18 -9.65 -28.37
C ALA A 177 -15.46 -9.46 -27.03
N ARG A 178 -16.09 -8.71 -26.13
CA ARG A 178 -15.56 -8.40 -24.79
C ARG A 178 -15.99 -9.48 -23.80
N ASN A 179 -15.07 -9.94 -22.95
CA ASN A 179 -15.38 -10.84 -21.84
C ASN A 179 -15.15 -10.14 -20.49
N PHE A 180 -15.44 -10.84 -19.39
CA PHE A 180 -15.17 -10.35 -18.03
C PHE A 180 -13.75 -9.79 -17.86
N VAL A 181 -12.74 -10.46 -18.44
CA VAL A 181 -11.35 -9.99 -18.35
C VAL A 181 -11.16 -8.64 -19.05
N SER A 182 -11.74 -8.43 -20.24
CA SER A 182 -11.67 -7.14 -20.94
C SER A 182 -12.32 -6.02 -20.13
N TRP A 183 -13.53 -6.27 -19.62
CA TRP A 183 -14.29 -5.29 -18.82
C TRP A 183 -13.56 -4.96 -17.52
N ASN A 184 -13.09 -5.98 -16.79
CA ASN A 184 -12.37 -5.80 -15.53
C ASN A 184 -11.01 -5.10 -15.74
N ALA A 185 -10.30 -5.39 -16.83
CA ALA A 185 -9.06 -4.69 -17.17
C ALA A 185 -9.29 -3.20 -17.47
N MET A 186 -10.39 -2.86 -18.16
CA MET A 186 -10.74 -1.47 -18.42
C MET A 186 -11.18 -0.73 -17.14
N LEU A 187 -11.96 -1.40 -16.30
CA LEU A 187 -12.41 -0.86 -15.01
C LEU A 187 -11.24 -0.58 -14.06
N ASP A 188 -10.36 -1.57 -13.88
CA ASP A 188 -9.13 -1.44 -13.10
C ASP A 188 -8.23 -0.33 -13.66
N GLY A 189 -8.16 -0.21 -14.99
CA GLY A 189 -7.39 0.85 -15.65
C GLY A 189 -7.88 2.26 -15.35
N TYR A 190 -9.18 2.51 -15.48
CA TYR A 190 -9.77 3.80 -15.11
C TYR A 190 -9.59 4.10 -13.62
N SER A 191 -9.80 3.11 -12.76
CA SER A 191 -9.60 3.22 -11.31
C SER A 191 -8.16 3.62 -10.96
N LYS A 192 -7.15 2.94 -11.53
CA LYS A 192 -5.72 3.26 -11.32
C LYS A 192 -5.32 4.64 -11.82
N CYS A 193 -5.97 5.13 -12.88
CA CYS A 193 -5.75 6.47 -13.41
C CYS A 193 -6.54 7.56 -12.64
N GLY A 194 -7.32 7.20 -11.63
CA GLY A 194 -8.15 8.13 -10.86
C GLY A 194 -9.39 8.64 -11.59
N ASP A 195 -9.69 8.14 -12.79
CA ASP A 195 -10.89 8.50 -13.55
C ASP A 195 -12.08 7.62 -13.13
N MET A 196 -12.56 7.85 -11.91
CA MET A 196 -13.67 7.07 -11.35
C MET A 196 -15.01 7.33 -12.05
N LYS A 197 -15.14 8.42 -12.80
CA LYS A 197 -16.33 8.69 -13.62
C LYS A 197 -16.41 7.67 -14.75
N SER A 198 -15.36 7.54 -15.55
CA SER A 198 -15.30 6.55 -16.64
C SER A 198 -15.33 5.12 -16.10
N ALA A 199 -14.71 4.86 -14.94
CA ALA A 199 -14.79 3.56 -14.27
C ALA A 199 -16.26 3.17 -13.98
N LYS A 200 -17.05 4.11 -13.43
CA LYS A 200 -18.47 3.91 -13.16
C LYS A 200 -19.27 3.67 -14.45
N GLU A 201 -19.01 4.44 -15.50
CA GLU A 201 -19.67 4.27 -16.81
C GLU A 201 -19.40 2.88 -17.39
N VAL A 202 -18.14 2.42 -17.39
CA VAL A 202 -17.78 1.07 -17.82
C VAL A 202 -18.49 0.01 -16.99
N PHE A 203 -18.51 0.16 -15.67
CA PHE A 203 -19.18 -0.76 -14.76
C PHE A 203 -20.71 -0.83 -14.99
N GLU A 204 -21.35 0.29 -15.31
CA GLU A 204 -22.78 0.35 -15.62
C GLU A 204 -23.10 -0.33 -16.97
N LEU A 205 -22.18 -0.26 -17.94
CA LEU A 205 -22.29 -0.92 -19.24
C LEU A 205 -22.00 -2.43 -19.21
N MET A 206 -21.43 -2.97 -18.12
CA MET A 206 -21.16 -4.39 -18.00
C MET A 206 -22.46 -5.21 -18.02
N PRO A 207 -22.61 -6.20 -18.94
CA PRO A 207 -23.80 -7.04 -19.00
C PRO A 207 -24.00 -7.87 -17.73
N GLU A 208 -22.91 -8.41 -17.19
CA GLU A 208 -22.86 -9.16 -15.95
C GLU A 208 -21.68 -8.66 -15.11
N ARG A 209 -21.85 -8.68 -13.78
CA ARG A 209 -20.86 -8.16 -12.82
C ARG A 209 -20.45 -9.26 -11.87
N ASP A 210 -19.19 -9.66 -11.96
CA ASP A 210 -18.59 -10.66 -11.09
C ASP A 210 -17.94 -10.01 -9.85
N VAL A 211 -17.45 -10.85 -8.93
CA VAL A 211 -16.76 -10.41 -7.70
C VAL A 211 -15.58 -9.49 -8.03
N VAL A 212 -14.88 -9.74 -9.14
CA VAL A 212 -13.72 -8.92 -9.56
C VAL A 212 -14.17 -7.52 -9.96
N SER A 213 -15.22 -7.38 -10.76
CA SER A 213 -15.76 -6.07 -11.16
C SER A 213 -16.17 -5.22 -9.96
N TRP A 214 -16.87 -5.80 -8.98
CA TRP A 214 -17.25 -5.09 -7.75
C TRP A 214 -16.04 -4.73 -6.90
N SER A 215 -15.08 -5.65 -6.75
CA SER A 215 -13.86 -5.42 -5.97
C SER A 215 -13.03 -4.28 -6.54
N SER A 216 -12.84 -4.25 -7.87
CA SER A 216 -12.12 -3.16 -8.55
C SER A 216 -12.83 -1.81 -8.39
N LEU A 217 -14.17 -1.79 -8.43
CA LEU A 217 -14.92 -0.56 -8.22
C LEU A 217 -14.77 -0.04 -6.78
N ILE A 218 -14.91 -0.92 -5.78
CA ILE A 218 -14.77 -0.60 -4.35
C ILE A 218 -13.34 -0.09 -4.07
N ASP A 219 -12.32 -0.82 -4.53
CA ASP A 219 -10.91 -0.43 -4.39
C ASP A 219 -10.63 0.94 -5.03
N GLY A 220 -11.23 1.21 -6.20
CA GLY A 220 -11.13 2.50 -6.86
C GLY A 220 -11.67 3.66 -6.03
N TYR A 221 -12.85 3.49 -5.40
CA TYR A 221 -13.40 4.50 -4.50
C TYR A 221 -12.52 4.73 -3.27
N VAL A 222 -11.94 3.67 -2.70
CA VAL A 222 -10.99 3.79 -1.57
C VAL A 222 -9.76 4.59 -1.97
N LYS A 223 -9.19 4.32 -3.15
CA LYS A 223 -7.98 5.01 -3.64
C LYS A 223 -8.17 6.51 -3.90
N ILE A 224 -9.36 6.94 -4.30
CA ILE A 224 -9.67 8.36 -4.49
C ILE A 224 -10.14 9.07 -3.19
N GLY A 225 -10.23 8.34 -2.08
CA GLY A 225 -10.64 8.88 -0.78
C GLY A 225 -12.14 8.93 -0.54
N GLU A 226 -12.95 8.38 -1.44
CA GLU A 226 -14.42 8.35 -1.34
C GLU A 226 -14.88 7.09 -0.58
N TYR A 227 -14.45 6.98 0.68
CA TYR A 227 -14.65 5.78 1.50
C TYR A 227 -16.12 5.44 1.77
N GLY A 228 -16.98 6.46 1.87
CA GLY A 228 -18.42 6.27 2.07
C GLY A 228 -19.09 5.60 0.87
N GLU A 229 -18.71 6.01 -0.34
CA GLU A 229 -19.16 5.36 -1.57
C GLU A 229 -18.64 3.93 -1.67
N ALA A 230 -17.38 3.67 -1.27
CA ALA A 230 -16.82 2.32 -1.26
C ALA A 230 -17.66 1.34 -0.42
N ILE A 231 -18.07 1.74 0.79
CA ILE A 231 -18.95 0.94 1.64
C ILE A 231 -20.34 0.77 1.00
N ALA A 232 -20.92 1.85 0.44
CA ALA A 232 -22.21 1.77 -0.25
C ALA A 232 -22.18 0.83 -1.47
N LYS A 233 -21.05 0.74 -2.19
CA LYS A 233 -20.88 -0.23 -3.29
C LYS A 233 -20.76 -1.65 -2.78
N PHE A 234 -20.10 -1.87 -1.63
CA PHE A 234 -20.07 -3.19 -0.99
C PHE A 234 -21.47 -3.66 -0.58
N GLU A 235 -22.28 -2.80 0.02
CA GLU A 235 -23.67 -3.15 0.39
C GLU A 235 -24.51 -3.51 -0.85
N LYS A 236 -24.33 -2.77 -1.95
CA LYS A 236 -24.96 -3.08 -3.24
C LYS A 236 -24.47 -4.40 -3.83
N MET A 237 -23.17 -4.70 -3.74
CA MET A 237 -22.61 -5.97 -4.15
C MET A 237 -23.24 -7.13 -3.37
N HIS A 238 -23.35 -7.00 -2.05
CA HIS A 238 -23.96 -7.99 -1.17
C HIS A 238 -25.43 -8.24 -1.56
N ALA A 239 -26.19 -7.18 -1.82
CA ALA A 239 -27.58 -7.28 -2.27
C ALA A 239 -27.74 -7.85 -3.69
N ALA A 240 -26.77 -7.62 -4.58
CA ALA A 240 -26.81 -8.09 -5.97
C ALA A 240 -26.50 -9.58 -6.12
N GLY A 241 -25.92 -10.23 -5.10
CA GLY A 241 -25.65 -11.68 -5.07
C GLY A 241 -24.17 -12.09 -5.09
N PRO A 242 -23.25 -11.42 -5.82
CA PRO A 242 -21.83 -11.74 -5.75
C PRO A 242 -21.28 -11.62 -4.33
N LYS A 243 -20.71 -12.70 -3.81
CA LYS A 243 -20.10 -12.71 -2.48
C LYS A 243 -18.72 -12.06 -2.52
N ALA A 244 -18.49 -11.11 -1.62
CA ALA A 244 -17.17 -10.50 -1.43
C ALA A 244 -16.13 -11.56 -1.08
N ASN A 245 -14.93 -11.40 -1.65
CA ASN A 245 -13.77 -12.25 -1.38
C ASN A 245 -12.76 -11.51 -0.48
N GLU A 246 -11.60 -12.11 -0.21
CA GLU A 246 -10.58 -11.51 0.64
C GLU A 246 -10.10 -10.14 0.11
N VAL A 247 -10.01 -9.99 -1.21
CA VAL A 247 -9.57 -8.75 -1.85
C VAL A 247 -10.59 -7.65 -1.65
N THR A 248 -11.89 -7.95 -1.83
CA THR A 248 -12.97 -6.98 -1.55
C THR A 248 -12.90 -6.51 -0.10
N MET A 249 -12.75 -7.45 0.84
CA MET A 249 -12.78 -7.14 2.27
C MET A 249 -11.58 -6.30 2.73
N VAL A 250 -10.40 -6.49 2.13
CA VAL A 250 -9.24 -5.62 2.39
C VAL A 250 -9.57 -4.15 2.05
N SER A 251 -10.18 -3.89 0.89
CA SER A 251 -10.58 -2.53 0.51
C SER A 251 -11.68 -1.99 1.43
N VAL A 252 -12.66 -2.80 1.80
CA VAL A 252 -13.75 -2.40 2.72
C VAL A 252 -13.22 -2.06 4.11
N PHE A 253 -12.30 -2.84 4.66
CA PHE A 253 -11.67 -2.55 5.94
C PHE A 253 -10.84 -1.26 5.88
N GLY A 254 -10.11 -1.04 4.78
CA GLY A 254 -9.44 0.24 4.54
C GLY A 254 -10.40 1.43 4.56
N ALA A 255 -11.57 1.31 3.90
CA ALA A 255 -12.61 2.33 3.94
C ALA A 255 -13.12 2.59 5.36
N CYS A 256 -13.40 1.53 6.13
CA CYS A 256 -13.85 1.64 7.52
C CYS A 256 -12.78 2.31 8.41
N ALA A 257 -11.51 1.94 8.22
CA ALA A 257 -10.37 2.49 8.94
C ALA A 257 -10.23 4.01 8.74
N HIS A 258 -10.38 4.48 7.49
CA HIS A 258 -10.30 5.90 7.18
C HIS A 258 -11.51 6.71 7.64
N LEU A 259 -12.69 6.09 7.73
CA LEU A 259 -13.89 6.73 8.26
C LEU A 259 -13.98 6.68 9.79
N GLY A 260 -13.16 5.85 10.45
CA GLY A 260 -13.34 5.54 11.87
C GLY A 260 -14.66 4.81 12.17
N ALA A 261 -15.21 4.09 11.18
CA ALA A 261 -16.52 3.45 11.26
C ALA A 261 -16.44 2.08 11.96
N LEU A 262 -16.18 2.08 13.28
CA LEU A 262 -15.92 0.88 14.07
C LEU A 262 -17.04 -0.17 13.97
N GLU A 263 -18.29 0.25 14.12
CA GLU A 263 -19.43 -0.68 14.11
C GLU A 263 -19.60 -1.35 12.74
N LYS A 264 -19.46 -0.58 11.66
CA LYS A 264 -19.43 -1.16 10.30
C LYS A 264 -18.25 -2.12 10.16
N GLY A 265 -17.07 -1.73 10.63
CA GLY A 265 -15.89 -2.60 10.68
C GLY A 265 -16.16 -3.95 11.38
N ARG A 266 -16.84 -3.94 12.55
CA ARG A 266 -17.25 -5.16 13.26
C ARG A 266 -18.23 -6.00 12.45
N MET A 267 -19.24 -5.37 11.83
CA MET A 267 -20.19 -6.08 10.95
C MET A 267 -19.47 -6.74 9.77
N MET A 268 -18.51 -6.05 9.16
CA MET A 268 -17.71 -6.56 8.04
C MET A 268 -16.78 -7.68 8.48
N HIS A 269 -16.22 -7.61 9.69
CA HIS A 269 -15.47 -8.72 10.28
C HIS A 269 -16.35 -9.93 10.54
N GLN A 270 -17.58 -9.74 11.05
CA GLN A 270 -18.54 -10.83 11.21
C GLN A 270 -18.88 -11.47 9.85
N TYR A 271 -19.05 -10.68 8.79
CA TYR A 271 -19.26 -11.21 7.43
C TYR A 271 -18.11 -12.13 6.96
N VAL A 272 -16.85 -11.78 7.25
CA VAL A 272 -15.66 -12.61 6.94
C VAL A 272 -15.77 -13.98 7.61
N VAL A 273 -16.15 -13.98 8.89
CA VAL A 273 -16.32 -15.20 9.70
C VAL A 273 -17.49 -16.03 9.18
N ASP A 274 -18.66 -15.43 8.99
CA ASP A 274 -19.90 -16.10 8.59
C ASP A 274 -19.79 -16.75 7.20
N ASN A 275 -19.01 -16.15 6.30
CA ASN A 275 -18.77 -16.69 4.95
C ASN A 275 -17.53 -17.57 4.85
N GLY A 276 -16.83 -17.80 5.97
CA GLY A 276 -15.65 -18.67 6.00
C GLY A 276 -14.54 -18.21 5.06
N LEU A 277 -14.35 -16.90 4.91
CA LEU A 277 -13.33 -16.37 3.99
C LEU A 277 -11.93 -16.75 4.49
N PRO A 278 -10.99 -17.13 3.60
CA PRO A 278 -9.63 -17.42 4.00
C PRO A 278 -8.97 -16.21 4.65
N LEU A 279 -8.51 -16.38 5.90
CA LEU A 279 -7.74 -15.38 6.62
C LEU A 279 -6.31 -15.30 6.08
N THR A 280 -6.17 -14.68 4.91
CA THR A 280 -4.87 -14.35 4.33
C THR A 280 -4.18 -13.30 5.20
N LEU A 281 -2.84 -13.25 5.15
CA LEU A 281 -2.08 -12.25 5.90
C LEU A 281 -2.52 -10.82 5.54
N ALA A 282 -2.77 -10.55 4.26
CA ALA A 282 -3.26 -9.25 3.80
C ALA A 282 -4.61 -8.86 4.44
N LEU A 283 -5.55 -9.81 4.53
CA LEU A 283 -6.84 -9.59 5.18
C LEU A 283 -6.68 -9.32 6.68
N LEU A 284 -5.84 -10.12 7.36
CA LEU A 284 -5.53 -9.93 8.77
C LEU A 284 -4.86 -8.57 9.05
N THR A 285 -3.90 -8.16 8.22
CA THR A 285 -3.26 -6.85 8.32
C THR A 285 -4.28 -5.71 8.16
N SER A 286 -5.18 -5.81 7.18
CA SER A 286 -6.23 -4.80 6.99
C SER A 286 -7.21 -4.73 8.16
N LEU A 287 -7.47 -5.86 8.82
CA LEU A 287 -8.34 -5.94 9.99
C LEU A 287 -7.68 -5.33 11.24
N VAL A 288 -6.39 -5.60 11.46
CA VAL A 288 -5.58 -4.97 12.51
C VAL A 288 -5.54 -3.45 12.30
N ASP A 289 -5.24 -2.98 11.08
CA ASP A 289 -5.21 -1.55 10.74
C ASP A 289 -6.59 -0.88 10.97
N MET A 290 -7.67 -1.55 10.57
CA MET A 290 -9.03 -1.06 10.79
C MET A 290 -9.37 -0.90 12.27
N TYR A 291 -9.16 -1.94 13.08
CA TYR A 291 -9.44 -1.86 14.51
C TYR A 291 -8.56 -0.81 15.21
N ALA A 292 -7.26 -0.77 14.88
CA ALA A 292 -6.34 0.21 15.43
C ALA A 292 -6.77 1.65 15.11
N LYS A 293 -7.05 1.97 13.83
CA LYS A 293 -7.48 3.32 13.42
C LYS A 293 -8.86 3.70 13.93
N CYS A 294 -9.75 2.73 14.17
CA CYS A 294 -11.06 2.97 14.76
C CYS A 294 -11.05 3.11 16.29
N GLY A 295 -9.88 3.02 16.93
CA GLY A 295 -9.74 3.17 18.39
C GLY A 295 -9.96 1.90 19.21
N ALA A 296 -10.17 0.75 18.57
CA ALA A 296 -10.38 -0.55 19.19
C ALA A 296 -9.04 -1.31 19.25
N ILE A 297 -8.07 -0.76 20.00
CA ILE A 297 -6.68 -1.26 20.00
C ILE A 297 -6.54 -2.66 20.60
N GLU A 298 -7.37 -3.01 21.59
CA GLU A 298 -7.40 -4.34 22.20
C GLU A 298 -7.86 -5.41 21.21
N GLU A 299 -8.89 -5.12 20.39
CA GLU A 299 -9.31 -6.01 19.31
C GLU A 299 -8.23 -6.14 18.22
N ALA A 300 -7.53 -5.05 17.90
CA ALA A 300 -6.39 -5.11 16.98
C ALA A 300 -5.28 -6.02 17.51
N LEU A 301 -4.95 -5.92 18.80
CA LEU A 301 -4.00 -6.80 19.47
C LEU A 301 -4.48 -8.26 19.47
N ALA A 302 -5.76 -8.51 19.75
CA ALA A 302 -6.31 -9.85 19.75
C ALA A 302 -6.20 -10.52 18.37
N VAL A 303 -6.51 -9.80 17.30
CA VAL A 303 -6.34 -10.28 15.91
C VAL A 303 -4.86 -10.55 15.62
N PHE A 304 -3.97 -9.61 15.95
CA PHE A 304 -2.53 -9.75 15.73
C PHE A 304 -1.95 -10.98 16.45
N ARG A 305 -2.27 -11.15 17.74
CA ARG A 305 -1.79 -12.28 18.56
C ARG A 305 -2.37 -13.62 18.11
N GLY A 306 -3.49 -13.64 17.39
CA GLY A 306 -4.06 -14.83 16.77
C GLY A 306 -3.28 -15.33 15.54
N VAL A 307 -2.37 -14.53 14.98
CA VAL A 307 -1.59 -14.91 13.79
C VAL A 307 -0.36 -15.75 14.20
N PRO A 308 -0.14 -16.93 13.59
CA PRO A 308 1.08 -17.68 13.83
C PRO A 308 2.33 -16.88 13.43
N MET A 309 3.30 -16.78 14.34
CA MET A 309 4.52 -15.95 14.14
C MET A 309 5.29 -16.29 12.85
N GLY A 310 5.32 -17.55 12.44
CA GLY A 310 5.95 -17.98 11.18
C GLY A 310 5.25 -17.52 9.90
N ARG A 311 4.08 -16.87 10.00
CA ARG A 311 3.31 -16.31 8.88
C ARG A 311 3.23 -14.79 8.90
N THR A 312 3.82 -14.10 9.87
CA THR A 312 3.78 -12.63 9.94
C THR A 312 4.81 -11.99 9.02
N ASP A 313 4.54 -10.78 8.56
CA ASP A 313 5.45 -9.94 7.79
C ASP A 313 5.55 -8.53 8.39
N VAL A 314 6.45 -7.70 7.88
CA VAL A 314 6.65 -6.33 8.37
C VAL A 314 5.36 -5.49 8.37
N LEU A 315 4.40 -5.75 7.48
CA LEU A 315 3.18 -4.96 7.33
C LEU A 315 2.24 -5.11 8.53
N ILE A 316 2.02 -6.33 9.02
CA ILE A 316 1.15 -6.54 10.18
C ILE A 316 1.77 -6.00 11.47
N TRP A 317 3.10 -6.07 11.61
CA TRP A 317 3.84 -5.47 12.73
C TRP A 317 3.74 -3.94 12.69
N ASN A 318 3.90 -3.33 11.52
CA ASN A 318 3.74 -1.88 11.36
C ASN A 318 2.33 -1.42 11.70
N ALA A 319 1.29 -2.17 11.30
CA ALA A 319 -0.09 -1.84 11.61
C ALA A 319 -0.34 -1.78 13.12
N ILE A 320 0.15 -2.78 13.89
CA ILE A 320 -0.09 -2.81 15.34
C ILE A 320 0.82 -1.86 16.13
N VAL A 321 2.11 -1.75 15.76
CA VAL A 321 3.06 -0.81 16.39
C VAL A 321 2.62 0.63 16.15
N GLY A 322 2.24 0.97 14.91
CA GLY A 322 1.69 2.27 14.57
C GLY A 322 0.37 2.55 15.29
N GLY A 323 -0.52 1.55 15.37
CA GLY A 323 -1.76 1.64 16.16
C GLY A 323 -1.49 2.04 17.61
N LEU A 324 -0.66 1.27 18.33
CA LEU A 324 -0.30 1.54 19.72
C LEU A 324 0.34 2.92 19.90
N ALA A 325 1.23 3.31 18.96
CA ALA A 325 1.87 4.61 18.96
C ALA A 325 0.86 5.75 18.92
N THR A 326 -0.13 5.68 18.02
CA THR A 326 -1.18 6.72 17.88
C THR A 326 -2.13 6.79 19.08
N HIS A 327 -2.32 5.69 19.80
CA HIS A 327 -3.11 5.62 21.04
C HIS A 327 -2.31 5.99 22.29
N GLY A 328 -1.06 6.44 22.14
CA GLY A 328 -0.21 6.82 23.26
C GLY A 328 0.28 5.65 24.13
N SER A 329 0.07 4.41 23.69
CA SER A 329 0.57 3.19 24.34
C SER A 329 2.05 2.96 23.99
N VAL A 330 2.88 3.93 24.35
CA VAL A 330 4.28 4.04 23.91
C VAL A 330 5.10 2.84 24.37
N LYS A 331 4.91 2.39 25.62
CA LYS A 331 5.62 1.24 26.16
C LYS A 331 5.33 -0.04 25.37
N ASP A 332 4.06 -0.33 25.12
CA ASP A 332 3.64 -1.53 24.38
C ASP A 332 4.12 -1.48 22.92
N SER A 333 4.13 -0.29 22.31
CA SER A 333 4.70 -0.08 20.97
C SER A 333 6.20 -0.43 20.91
N LEU A 334 6.98 -0.03 21.91
CA LEU A 334 8.42 -0.32 21.99
C LEU A 334 8.69 -1.79 22.34
N GLU A 335 7.84 -2.41 23.17
CA GLU A 335 7.91 -3.83 23.47
C GLU A 335 7.62 -4.70 22.24
N LEU A 336 6.58 -4.36 21.47
CA LEU A 336 6.29 -5.06 20.20
C LEU A 336 7.40 -4.88 19.17
N PHE A 337 8.04 -3.72 19.10
CA PHE A 337 9.21 -3.55 18.22
C PHE A 337 10.38 -4.45 18.64
N SER A 338 10.66 -4.55 19.93
CA SER A 338 11.68 -5.47 20.45
C SER A 338 11.33 -6.93 20.12
N GLU A 339 10.04 -7.29 20.19
CA GLU A 339 9.54 -8.60 19.80
C GLU A 339 9.72 -8.87 18.29
N MET A 340 9.37 -7.91 17.43
CA MET A 340 9.57 -7.96 15.98
C MET A 340 11.02 -8.30 15.61
N GLN A 341 11.97 -7.61 16.25
CA GLN A 341 13.40 -7.85 16.04
C GLN A 341 13.83 -9.26 16.50
N ARG A 342 13.32 -9.73 17.64
CA ARG A 342 13.61 -11.06 18.18
C ARG A 342 13.06 -12.20 17.30
N VAL A 343 11.94 -11.98 16.63
CA VAL A 343 11.37 -12.92 15.65
C VAL A 343 12.15 -12.90 14.33
N GLY A 344 13.04 -11.92 14.14
CA GLY A 344 13.88 -11.79 12.94
C GLY A 344 13.20 -11.07 11.78
N ILE A 345 12.11 -10.32 12.05
CA ILE A 345 11.50 -9.44 11.06
C ILE A 345 12.32 -8.16 10.99
N THR A 346 12.85 -7.86 9.81
CA THR A 346 13.65 -6.64 9.57
C THR A 346 12.76 -5.41 9.57
N PRO A 347 13.02 -4.40 10.43
CA PRO A 347 12.33 -3.12 10.39
C PRO A 347 12.47 -2.44 9.03
N ASP A 348 11.40 -1.79 8.59
CA ASP A 348 11.42 -0.94 7.40
C ASP A 348 11.25 0.53 7.77
N GLU A 349 11.19 1.38 6.74
CA GLU A 349 11.03 2.83 6.89
C GLU A 349 9.75 3.17 7.68
N ILE A 350 8.67 2.43 7.45
CA ILE A 350 7.37 2.65 8.11
C ILE A 350 7.45 2.23 9.58
N THR A 351 8.20 1.17 9.92
CA THR A 351 8.45 0.77 11.31
C THR A 351 9.05 1.92 12.10
N TYR A 352 10.10 2.55 11.59
CA TYR A 352 10.76 3.67 12.26
C TYR A 352 9.85 4.90 12.36
N LEU A 353 9.01 5.18 11.34
CA LEU A 353 8.00 6.22 11.44
C LEU A 353 7.01 5.97 12.60
N CYS A 354 6.57 4.73 12.79
CA CYS A 354 5.68 4.36 13.90
C CYS A 354 6.37 4.59 15.26
N LEU A 355 7.65 4.22 15.39
CA LEU A 355 8.43 4.45 16.61
C LEU A 355 8.63 5.93 16.91
N LEU A 356 8.95 6.74 15.90
CA LEU A 356 9.09 8.19 16.06
C LEU A 356 7.77 8.83 16.47
N THR A 357 6.64 8.33 15.95
CA THR A 357 5.30 8.74 16.36
C THR A 357 5.04 8.38 17.83
N ALA A 358 5.40 7.16 18.26
CA ALA A 358 5.30 6.74 19.66
C ALA A 358 6.13 7.66 20.57
N CYS A 359 7.37 7.96 20.19
CA CYS A 359 8.23 8.90 20.92
C CYS A 359 7.64 10.31 20.97
N ALA A 360 6.96 10.77 19.91
CA ALA A 360 6.30 12.07 19.87
C ALA A 360 5.14 12.16 20.88
N HIS A 361 4.36 11.10 21.00
CA HIS A 361 3.28 11.01 22.00
C HIS A 361 3.83 10.84 23.42
N GLY A 362 4.93 10.10 23.60
CA GLY A 362 5.57 9.86 24.91
C GLY A 362 6.55 10.93 25.37
N GLY A 363 6.86 11.94 24.54
CA GLY A 363 7.89 12.94 24.86
C GLY A 363 9.32 12.37 24.97
N LEU A 364 9.58 11.22 24.34
CA LEU A 364 10.84 10.47 24.47
C LEU A 364 11.89 10.98 23.47
N VAL A 365 12.49 12.14 23.77
CA VAL A 365 13.44 12.82 22.85
C VAL A 365 14.68 11.96 22.54
N LYS A 366 15.25 11.29 23.55
CA LYS A 366 16.49 10.53 23.38
C LYS A 366 16.27 9.31 22.48
N GLU A 367 15.18 8.61 22.71
CA GLU A 367 14.74 7.45 21.96
C GLU A 367 14.39 7.84 20.52
N ALA A 368 13.72 8.98 20.32
CA ALA A 368 13.47 9.51 18.98
C ALA A 368 14.76 9.75 18.20
N CYS A 369 15.75 10.43 18.79
CA CYS A 369 17.05 10.64 18.16
C CYS A 369 17.75 9.31 17.85
N HIS A 370 17.70 8.35 18.78
CA HIS A 370 18.27 7.03 18.58
C HIS A 370 17.64 6.30 17.38
N PHE A 371 16.31 6.25 17.29
CA PHE A 371 15.62 5.61 16.18
C PHE A 371 15.86 6.33 14.85
N PHE A 372 15.94 7.65 14.84
CA PHE A 372 16.27 8.43 13.64
C PHE A 372 17.70 8.12 13.14
N GLU A 373 18.66 7.93 14.04
CA GLU A 373 20.00 7.47 13.68
C GLU A 373 20.00 6.02 13.14
N CYS A 374 19.25 5.12 13.78
CA CYS A 374 19.12 3.72 13.33
C CYS A 374 18.55 3.63 11.92
N LEU A 375 17.50 4.42 11.61
CA LEU A 375 16.95 4.55 10.26
C LEU A 375 18.04 4.88 9.23
N CYS A 376 18.93 5.84 9.54
CA CYS A 376 20.04 6.20 8.67
C CYS A 376 21.10 5.09 8.58
N LYS A 377 21.44 4.43 9.69
CA LYS A 377 22.43 3.34 9.77
C LYS A 377 22.01 2.10 8.97
N ASP A 378 20.71 1.82 8.93
CA ASP A 378 20.13 0.72 8.16
C ASP A 378 20.06 1.01 6.64
N GLY A 379 20.61 2.15 6.19
CA GLY A 379 20.69 2.53 4.77
C GLY A 379 19.39 3.09 4.19
N MET A 380 18.41 3.40 5.06
CA MET A 380 17.15 4.00 4.65
C MET A 380 17.28 5.53 4.61
N ARG A 381 16.52 6.17 3.70
CA ARG A 381 16.52 7.63 3.56
C ARG A 381 15.34 8.22 4.33
N PRO A 382 15.56 9.08 5.33
CA PRO A 382 14.49 9.76 6.03
C PRO A 382 13.62 10.58 5.07
N LYS A 383 12.31 10.34 5.10
CA LYS A 383 11.29 11.15 4.40
C LYS A 383 10.74 12.28 5.26
N SER A 384 9.98 13.18 4.65
CA SER A 384 9.37 14.34 5.31
C SER A 384 8.61 13.98 6.60
N GLU A 385 7.93 12.85 6.63
CA GLU A 385 7.14 12.36 7.74
C GLU A 385 8.01 12.05 8.97
N HIS A 386 9.23 11.52 8.76
CA HIS A 386 10.19 11.25 9.83
C HIS A 386 10.69 12.55 10.45
N TYR A 387 11.05 13.52 9.60
CA TYR A 387 11.44 14.85 10.05
C TYR A 387 10.31 15.54 10.80
N ALA A 388 9.06 15.41 10.35
CA ALA A 388 7.90 15.95 11.03
C ALA A 388 7.71 15.37 12.43
N CYS A 389 7.90 14.06 12.59
CA CYS A 389 7.86 13.43 13.90
C CYS A 389 8.99 13.94 14.81
N MET A 390 10.22 14.08 14.31
CA MET A 390 11.34 14.63 15.09
C MET A 390 11.09 16.07 15.54
N VAL A 391 10.61 16.92 14.64
CA VAL A 391 10.22 18.30 14.99
C VAL A 391 9.12 18.32 16.03
N ASN A 392 8.12 17.45 15.91
CA ASN A 392 7.03 17.35 16.87
C ASN A 392 7.54 16.90 18.26
N VAL A 393 8.42 15.91 18.33
CA VAL A 393 9.07 15.45 19.58
C VAL A 393 9.81 16.60 20.26
N LEU A 394 10.69 17.29 19.53
CA LEU A 394 11.51 18.39 20.05
C LEU A 394 10.65 19.59 20.50
N ALA A 395 9.66 19.96 19.68
CA ALA A 395 8.74 21.06 19.96
C ALA A 395 7.89 20.79 21.22
N ARG A 396 7.36 19.56 21.37
CA ARG A 396 6.58 19.16 22.56
C ARG A 396 7.45 19.13 23.82
N ALA A 397 8.70 18.70 23.71
CA ALA A 397 9.66 18.69 24.82
C ALA A 397 10.20 20.08 25.21
N GLY A 398 9.81 21.14 24.51
CA GLY A 398 10.27 22.51 24.78
C GLY A 398 11.64 22.86 24.19
N GLN A 399 12.25 21.93 23.45
CA GLN A 399 13.51 22.11 22.71
C GLN A 399 13.24 22.80 21.36
N VAL A 400 12.59 23.96 21.43
CA VAL A 400 12.08 24.69 20.27
C VAL A 400 13.21 25.23 19.39
N THR A 401 14.31 25.68 20.00
CA THR A 401 15.48 26.19 19.28
C THR A 401 16.17 25.08 18.50
N GLU A 402 16.35 23.92 19.13
CA GLU A 402 16.89 22.71 18.50
C GLU A 402 15.97 22.24 17.37
N ALA A 403 14.65 22.27 17.58
CA ALA A 403 13.68 21.95 16.52
C ALA A 403 13.80 22.88 15.31
N TYR A 404 13.98 24.19 15.53
CA TYR A 404 14.18 25.16 14.45
C TYR A 404 15.51 24.95 13.71
N GLN A 405 16.59 24.66 14.44
CA GLN A 405 17.88 24.31 13.84
C GLN A 405 17.79 23.02 13.03
N PHE A 406 17.10 22.01 13.55
CA PHE A 406 16.87 20.74 12.88
C PHE A 406 16.12 20.94 11.56
N ILE A 407 15.05 21.76 11.55
CA ILE A 407 14.34 22.15 10.33
C ILE A 407 15.26 22.80 9.30
N SER A 408 16.18 23.65 9.76
CA SER A 408 17.09 24.39 8.89
C SER A 408 18.17 23.51 8.25
N GLN A 409 18.43 22.33 8.81
CA GLN A 409 19.44 21.37 8.32
C GLN A 409 18.86 20.28 7.40
N MET A 410 17.54 20.25 7.20
CA MET A 410 16.89 19.23 6.40
C MET A 410 17.24 19.37 4.91
N PRO A 411 17.31 18.25 4.16
CA PRO A 411 17.56 18.27 2.72
C PRO A 411 16.34 18.69 1.89
N MET A 412 15.20 18.98 2.51
CA MET A 412 13.95 19.38 1.86
C MET A 412 13.31 20.59 2.55
N GLU A 413 12.45 21.31 1.82
CA GLU A 413 11.66 22.39 2.40
C GLU A 413 10.70 21.87 3.49
N PRO A 414 10.54 22.61 4.59
CA PRO A 414 9.64 22.22 5.66
C PRO A 414 8.17 22.27 5.22
N THR A 415 7.42 21.23 5.56
CA THR A 415 5.97 21.17 5.31
C THR A 415 5.20 22.06 6.30
N ALA A 416 3.98 22.45 5.91
CA ALA A 416 3.10 23.22 6.80
C ALA A 416 2.71 22.47 8.09
N SER A 417 2.73 21.13 8.06
CA SER A 417 2.52 20.29 9.25
C SER A 417 3.68 20.43 10.24
N MET A 418 4.94 20.33 9.77
CA MET A 418 6.14 20.51 10.60
C MET A 418 6.18 21.87 11.27
N LEU A 419 5.97 22.93 10.49
CA LEU A 419 5.97 24.30 11.01
C LEU A 419 4.78 24.54 11.94
N GLY A 420 3.63 23.91 11.68
CA GLY A 420 2.48 23.92 12.59
C GLY A 420 2.79 23.29 13.95
N ALA A 421 3.43 22.11 13.95
CA ALA A 421 3.86 21.44 15.17
C ALA A 421 4.87 22.29 15.95
N LEU A 422 5.84 22.89 15.25
CA LEU A 422 6.82 23.79 15.85
C LEU A 422 6.15 25.04 16.45
N LEU A 423 5.26 25.70 15.70
CA LEU A 423 4.51 26.87 16.18
C LEU A 423 3.71 26.53 17.44
N SER A 424 3.05 25.37 17.45
CA SER A 424 2.33 24.89 18.63
C SER A 424 3.25 24.69 19.83
N GLY A 425 4.42 24.09 19.64
CA GLY A 425 5.43 23.96 20.70
C GLY A 425 5.94 25.31 21.20
N CYS A 426 6.20 26.26 20.30
CA CYS A 426 6.61 27.62 20.67
C CYS A 426 5.55 28.30 21.55
N MET A 427 4.27 28.18 21.20
CA MET A 427 3.16 28.76 21.96
C MET A 427 3.05 28.12 23.36
N SER A 428 3.13 26.78 23.44
CA SER A 428 3.05 26.05 24.70
C SER A 428 4.19 26.38 25.66
N HIS A 429 5.39 26.64 25.13
CA HIS A 429 6.61 26.92 25.92
C HIS A 429 7.00 28.40 25.96
N ASN A 430 6.09 29.29 25.51
CA ASN A 430 6.26 30.75 25.52
C ASN A 430 7.54 31.26 24.82
N LYS A 431 7.93 30.64 23.71
CA LYS A 431 9.06 31.03 22.84
C LYS A 431 8.57 31.86 21.65
N LEU A 432 8.17 33.09 21.94
CA LEU A 432 7.39 33.93 21.02
C LEU A 432 8.19 34.48 19.83
N ASP A 433 9.51 34.64 19.99
CA ASP A 433 10.46 35.05 18.96
C ASP A 433 10.51 34.06 17.79
N VAL A 434 10.68 32.77 18.09
CA VAL A 434 10.66 31.70 17.09
C VAL A 434 9.23 31.50 16.54
N ALA A 435 8.22 31.66 17.39
CA ALA A 435 6.81 31.56 16.98
C ALA A 435 6.45 32.57 15.89
N GLU A 436 6.93 33.80 15.99
CA GLU A 436 6.67 34.85 15.00
C GLU A 436 7.28 34.50 13.63
N ILE A 437 8.52 34.04 13.60
CA ILE A 437 9.22 33.65 12.37
C ILE A 437 8.50 32.47 11.69
N VAL A 438 8.19 31.42 12.47
CA VAL A 438 7.52 30.21 11.97
C VAL A 438 6.10 30.53 11.50
N GLY A 439 5.37 31.36 12.24
CA GLY A 439 4.01 31.80 11.90
C GLY A 439 3.94 32.57 10.58
N ARG A 440 4.90 33.46 10.30
CA ARG A 440 4.98 34.16 9.01
C ARG A 440 5.26 33.19 7.86
N LYS A 441 6.23 32.28 8.03
CA LYS A 441 6.55 31.26 7.00
C LYS A 441 5.36 30.34 6.70
N LEU A 442 4.55 30.01 7.71
CA LEU A 442 3.31 29.25 7.52
C LEU A 442 2.27 29.98 6.67
N ILE A 443 2.14 31.29 6.84
CA ILE A 443 1.21 32.12 6.05
C ILE A 443 1.68 32.25 4.59
N GLU A 444 2.99 32.23 4.36
CA GLU A 444 3.55 32.18 3.01
C GLU A 444 3.25 30.85 2.31
N LEU A 445 3.30 29.73 3.04
CA LEU A 445 3.03 28.39 2.51
C LEU A 445 1.54 28.11 2.31
N GLU A 446 0.69 28.50 3.27
CA GLU A 446 -0.75 28.26 3.26
C GLU A 446 -1.52 29.59 3.43
N PRO A 447 -1.51 30.45 2.39
CA PRO A 447 -2.11 31.78 2.46
C PRO A 447 -3.63 31.78 2.65
N ASP A 448 -4.29 30.67 2.32
CA ASP A 448 -5.74 30.52 2.38
C ASP A 448 -6.22 29.88 3.70
N HIS A 449 -5.30 29.50 4.59
CA HIS A 449 -5.62 28.80 5.83
C HIS A 449 -5.83 29.79 6.99
N ASP A 450 -7.07 29.89 7.47
CA ASP A 450 -7.50 30.80 8.54
C ASP A 450 -6.74 30.61 9.88
N GLY A 451 -6.54 29.35 10.29
CA GLY A 451 -5.84 28.98 11.52
C GLY A 451 -4.44 29.59 11.65
N ARG A 452 -3.70 29.81 10.56
CA ARG A 452 -2.34 30.38 10.58
C ARG A 452 -2.34 31.85 10.98
N TYR A 453 -3.25 32.63 10.39
CA TYR A 453 -3.48 34.04 10.76
C TYR A 453 -3.96 34.18 12.19
N ILE A 454 -4.90 33.31 12.61
CA ILE A 454 -5.44 33.32 13.96
C ILE A 454 -4.36 32.98 14.99
N GLY A 455 -3.52 31.96 14.71
CA GLY A 455 -2.40 31.58 15.57
C GLY A 455 -1.42 32.74 15.80
N LEU A 456 -0.98 33.40 14.72
CA LEU A 456 -0.06 34.53 14.83
C LEU A 456 -0.70 35.77 15.47
N SER A 457 -1.99 36.04 15.19
CA SER A 457 -2.77 37.10 15.86
C SER A 457 -2.86 36.87 17.37
N ASN A 458 -3.07 35.62 17.81
CA ASN A 458 -3.09 35.27 19.22
C ASN A 458 -1.72 35.45 19.89
N ILE A 459 -0.62 35.12 19.20
CA ILE A 459 0.75 35.35 19.70
C ILE A 459 0.97 36.85 19.96
N TYR A 460 0.64 37.71 18.99
CA TYR A 460 0.76 39.16 19.17
C TYR A 460 -0.11 39.70 20.31
N ALA A 461 -1.31 39.14 20.49
CA ALA A 461 -2.18 39.52 21.61
C ALA A 461 -1.56 39.15 22.98
N VAL A 462 -0.91 37.98 23.09
CA VAL A 462 -0.18 37.57 24.31
C VAL A 462 0.98 38.52 24.61
N GLU A 463 1.71 39.00 23.58
CA GLU A 463 2.75 40.02 23.71
C GLU A 463 2.22 41.45 23.91
N LYS A 464 0.89 41.64 23.98
CA LYS A 464 0.22 42.96 24.05
C LYS A 464 0.50 43.86 22.83
N ARG A 465 0.91 43.29 21.70
CA ARG A 465 1.10 43.95 20.40
C ARG A 465 -0.22 43.99 19.63
N TRP A 466 -1.18 44.76 20.12
CA TRP A 466 -2.56 44.79 19.60
C TRP A 466 -2.66 45.26 18.14
N ASP A 467 -1.78 46.15 17.70
CA ASP A 467 -1.77 46.66 16.33
C ASP A 467 -1.31 45.59 15.33
N ASP A 468 -0.29 44.81 15.68
CA ASP A 468 0.15 43.67 14.87
C ASP A 468 -0.93 42.59 14.83
N ALA A 469 -1.57 42.30 15.98
CA ALA A 469 -2.67 41.35 16.06
C ALA A 469 -3.86 41.74 15.16
N ARG A 470 -4.19 43.04 15.10
CA ARG A 470 -5.22 43.61 14.22
C ARG A 470 -4.81 43.51 12.75
N THR A 471 -3.56 43.86 12.44
CA THR A 471 -3.02 43.77 11.08
C THR A 471 -3.14 42.36 10.51
N MET A 472 -2.91 41.32 11.33
CA MET A 472 -3.10 39.93 10.90
C MET A 472 -4.56 39.59 10.57
N ARG A 473 -5.52 40.12 11.34
CA ARG A 473 -6.95 39.93 11.08
C ARG A 473 -7.40 40.65 9.82
N GLU A 474 -6.96 41.89 9.63
CA GLU A 474 -7.24 42.64 8.40
C GLU A 474 -6.60 42.00 7.17
N ALA A 475 -5.40 41.42 7.29
CA ALA A 475 -4.75 40.70 6.21
C ALA A 475 -5.52 39.43 5.81
N MET A 476 -6.06 38.72 6.80
CA MET A 476 -6.94 37.56 6.60
C MET A 476 -8.24 37.96 5.86
N GLU A 477 -8.88 39.05 6.30
CA GLU A 477 -10.10 39.58 5.67
C GLU A 477 -9.87 40.09 4.25
N ARG A 478 -8.77 40.83 4.02
CA ARG A 478 -8.37 41.32 2.69
C ARG A 478 -8.15 40.21 1.67
N ARG A 479 -7.74 39.01 2.13
CA ARG A 479 -7.56 37.82 1.28
C ARG A 479 -8.83 36.99 1.12
N GLY A 480 -9.94 37.40 1.76
CA GLY A 480 -11.21 36.65 1.71
C GLY A 480 -11.21 35.37 2.54
N VAL A 481 -10.19 35.16 3.37
CA VAL A 481 -10.09 33.98 4.24
C VAL A 481 -11.04 34.14 5.40
N LYS A 482 -12.01 33.23 5.53
CA LYS A 482 -12.99 33.25 6.62
C LYS A 482 -12.63 32.21 7.67
N LYS A 483 -12.89 32.56 8.93
CA LYS A 483 -12.74 31.63 10.04
C LYS A 483 -13.71 30.46 9.87
N SER A 484 -13.20 29.26 9.68
CA SER A 484 -13.99 28.04 9.61
C SER A 484 -14.29 27.56 11.03
N PRO A 485 -15.55 27.32 11.40
CA PRO A 485 -15.85 26.71 12.68
C PRO A 485 -15.35 25.27 12.68
N GLY A 486 -14.50 24.93 13.64
CA GLY A 486 -14.07 23.55 13.87
C GLY A 486 -15.27 22.67 14.26
N PHE A 487 -15.27 21.44 13.77
CA PHE A 487 -16.31 20.46 14.08
C PHE A 487 -15.72 19.05 14.23
N SER A 488 -16.45 18.20 14.93
CA SER A 488 -16.20 16.77 15.03
C SER A 488 -17.45 16.00 14.62
N PHE A 489 -17.28 14.74 14.22
CA PHE A 489 -18.39 13.83 13.91
C PHE A 489 -18.32 12.59 14.77
N VAL A 490 -19.48 12.07 15.17
CA VAL A 490 -19.60 10.76 15.82
C VAL A 490 -20.76 10.00 15.15
N GLU A 491 -20.53 8.74 14.79
CA GLU A 491 -21.59 7.85 14.32
C GLU A 491 -22.27 7.19 15.53
N ILE A 492 -23.57 7.41 15.70
CA ILE A 492 -24.39 6.80 16.77
C ILE A 492 -25.56 6.08 16.11
N PHE A 493 -25.64 4.76 16.29
CA PHE A 493 -26.67 3.90 15.70
C PHE A 493 -26.85 4.09 14.18
N GLY A 494 -25.74 4.28 13.45
CA GLY A 494 -25.75 4.45 11.99
C GLY A 494 -26.06 5.87 11.50
N ASN A 495 -26.29 6.83 12.40
CA ASN A 495 -26.46 8.25 12.05
C ASN A 495 -25.20 9.05 12.39
N LEU A 496 -24.77 9.93 11.50
CA LEU A 496 -23.62 10.80 11.72
C LEU A 496 -24.06 12.09 12.43
N HIS A 497 -23.60 12.29 13.66
CA HIS A 497 -23.89 13.48 14.46
C HIS A 497 -22.72 14.46 14.37
N ARG A 498 -22.99 15.69 13.95
CA ARG A 498 -21.99 16.78 13.87
C ARG A 498 -22.01 17.61 15.13
N PHE A 499 -20.83 17.90 15.66
CA PHE A 499 -20.65 18.75 16.84
C PHE A 499 -19.75 19.93 16.50
N ILE A 500 -20.30 21.14 16.59
CA ILE A 500 -19.55 22.39 16.46
C ILE A 500 -19.40 23.00 17.86
N ALA A 501 -18.27 23.67 18.14
CA ALA A 501 -18.07 24.33 19.41
C ALA A 501 -19.21 25.35 19.69
N GLN A 502 -19.85 25.24 20.85
CA GLN A 502 -21.00 26.04 21.31
C GLN A 502 -22.32 25.79 20.57
N ASP A 503 -22.36 24.81 19.67
CA ASP A 503 -23.59 24.41 19.00
C ASP A 503 -24.50 23.60 19.94
N LYS A 504 -25.79 23.93 19.92
CA LYS A 504 -26.84 23.29 20.73
C LYS A 504 -27.96 22.69 19.86
N THR A 505 -27.75 22.57 18.55
CA THR A 505 -28.73 22.01 17.62
C THR A 505 -28.96 20.51 17.83
N HIS A 506 -28.03 19.81 18.48
CA HIS A 506 -28.19 18.39 18.81
C HIS A 506 -29.35 18.18 19.82
N PRO A 507 -30.26 17.21 19.59
CA PRO A 507 -31.38 16.92 20.49
C PRO A 507 -30.95 16.72 21.95
N ASP A 508 -29.87 15.96 22.16
CA ASP A 508 -29.31 15.66 23.48
C ASP A 508 -28.26 16.67 23.98
N SER A 509 -28.20 17.87 23.39
CA SER A 509 -27.13 18.84 23.68
C SER A 509 -26.98 19.17 25.17
N GLU A 510 -28.07 19.27 25.93
CA GLU A 510 -28.00 19.53 27.37
C GLU A 510 -27.25 18.44 28.14
N GLN A 511 -27.53 17.17 27.82
CA GLN A 511 -26.91 16.01 28.46
C GLN A 511 -25.44 15.91 28.08
N ILE A 512 -25.11 16.16 26.80
CA ILE A 512 -23.74 16.20 26.30
C ILE A 512 -22.94 17.29 27.04
N TYR A 513 -23.48 18.50 27.15
CA TYR A 513 -22.81 19.58 27.89
C TYR A 513 -22.72 19.32 29.40
N ALA A 514 -23.68 18.63 30.00
CA ALA A 514 -23.60 18.20 31.39
C ALA A 514 -22.48 17.18 31.60
N MET A 515 -22.38 16.17 30.72
CA MET A 515 -21.31 15.18 30.74
C MET A 515 -19.95 15.82 30.48
N LEU A 516 -19.85 16.73 29.50
CA LEU A 516 -18.61 17.46 29.22
C LEU A 516 -18.13 18.25 30.44
N LYS A 517 -19.05 18.93 31.15
CA LYS A 517 -18.72 19.62 32.41
C LYS A 517 -18.27 18.64 33.49
N PHE A 518 -18.88 17.47 33.57
CA PHE A 518 -18.46 16.42 34.50
C PHE A 518 -17.04 15.94 34.19
N ILE A 519 -16.74 15.60 32.94
CA ILE A 519 -15.41 15.15 32.50
C ILE A 519 -14.36 16.22 32.75
N ILE A 520 -14.63 17.48 32.39
CA ILE A 520 -13.71 18.60 32.65
C ILE A 520 -13.41 18.75 34.14
N ARG A 521 -14.41 18.55 35.01
CA ARG A 521 -14.19 18.56 36.47
C ARG A 521 -13.30 17.41 36.91
N GLN A 522 -13.49 16.20 36.39
CA GLN A 522 -12.66 15.04 36.72
C GLN A 522 -11.21 15.24 36.27
N ILE A 523 -10.99 15.74 35.06
CA ILE A 523 -9.63 16.02 34.52
C ILE A 523 -8.89 17.01 35.43
N LYS A 524 -9.55 18.11 35.80
CA LYS A 524 -8.94 19.11 36.71
C LYS A 524 -8.59 18.52 38.07
N TYR A 525 -9.46 17.66 38.61
CA TYR A 525 -9.24 17.01 39.89
C TYR A 525 -8.05 16.03 39.87
N HIS A 526 -7.76 15.41 38.72
CA HIS A 526 -6.59 14.54 38.57
C HIS A 526 -5.28 15.32 38.41
N THR A 527 -5.27 16.42 37.64
CA THR A 527 -4.08 17.28 37.53
C THR A 527 -3.67 17.91 38.87
N ASP A 528 -4.65 18.30 39.71
CA ASP A 528 -4.36 18.86 41.04
C ASP A 528 -3.80 17.81 42.03
N TYR A 529 -4.03 16.52 41.78
CA TYR A 529 -3.51 15.41 42.61
C TYR A 529 -2.09 14.99 42.20
N GLU A 530 -1.79 14.95 40.90
CA GLU A 530 -0.44 14.67 40.40
C GLU A 530 0.56 15.77 40.80
N ASP A 531 0.15 17.05 40.83
CA ASP A 531 1.00 18.15 41.31
C ASP A 531 1.29 18.08 42.83
N GLN A 532 0.47 17.37 43.62
CA GLN A 532 0.72 17.16 45.06
C GLN A 532 1.67 15.98 45.36
N GLU A 533 1.71 14.95 44.51
CA GLU A 533 2.62 13.79 44.70
C GLU A 533 4.09 14.10 44.37
N TYR A 534 4.38 15.20 43.65
CA TYR A 534 5.75 15.69 43.42
C TYR A 534 6.24 16.72 44.45
N CYS A 535 5.43 17.06 45.45
CA CYS A 535 5.76 18.04 46.51
C CYS A 535 5.88 17.46 47.93
N LEU A 536 6.08 16.14 48.08
CA LEU A 536 6.38 15.50 49.38
C LEU A 536 7.70 14.73 49.38
#